data_AF-A0A955B296-F1
#
_entry.id   AF-A0A955B296-F1
#
_cell.length_a   1.000
_cell.length_b   1.000
_cell.length_c   1.000
_cell.angle_alpha   90.00
_cell.angle_beta   90.00
_cell.angle_gamma   90.00
#
_symmetry.space_group_name_H-M   'P 1'
#
loop_
_entity.id
_entity.type
_entity.pdbx_description
1 polymer ?
#
loop_
_entity_poly.entity_id
_entity_poly.type
_entity_poly.pdbx_seq_one_letter_code
_entity_poly.pdbx_strand_id
1 'polypeptide(L)'
;MSDPKQDWNTLQQGIVGCERCPRLRQHCGLVAVEKRRAFAELDYWGRPVPNFGQPPAGLVIVGLAPAAHGANRTGRMFTGDRSGDWLYRALHRAG
;
A
#
# COMPACT_ATOMS: atom_id res chain seq x y z
N MET A 1 -23.12 6.52 -17.95
CA MET A 1 -21.91 5.71 -17.68
C MET A 1 -20.98 6.59 -16.87
N SER A 2 -20.47 6.12 -15.74
CA SER A 2 -19.55 6.86 -14.86
C SER A 2 -18.17 7.02 -15.50
N ASP A 3 -17.44 8.09 -15.15
CA ASP A 3 -16.04 8.29 -15.57
C ASP A 3 -15.14 7.25 -14.86
N PRO A 4 -14.41 6.38 -15.60
CA PRO A 4 -13.53 5.40 -15.00
C PRO A 4 -12.48 5.98 -14.04
N LYS A 5 -12.03 7.23 -14.28
CA LYS A 5 -11.10 7.91 -13.36
C LYS A 5 -11.78 8.28 -12.05
N GLN A 6 -13.05 8.71 -12.12
CA GLN A 6 -13.84 9.04 -10.95
C GLN A 6 -14.14 7.78 -10.11
N ASP A 7 -14.49 6.68 -10.77
CA ASP A 7 -14.74 5.40 -10.10
C ASP A 7 -13.47 4.88 -9.41
N TRP A 8 -12.32 4.97 -10.09
CA TRP A 8 -11.02 4.65 -9.50
C TRP A 8 -10.72 5.48 -8.26
N ASN A 9 -10.87 6.80 -8.34
CA ASN A 9 -10.60 7.68 -7.20
C ASN A 9 -11.55 7.40 -6.03
N THR A 10 -12.83 7.14 -6.31
CA THR A 10 -13.84 6.79 -5.30
C THR A 10 -13.48 5.48 -4.58
N LEU A 11 -13.06 4.45 -5.33
CA LEU A 11 -12.59 3.19 -4.74
C LEU A 11 -11.37 3.41 -3.85
N GLN A 12 -10.38 4.17 -4.31
CA GLN A 12 -9.16 4.44 -3.56
C GLN A 12 -9.46 5.16 -2.24
N GLN A 13 -10.37 6.14 -2.26
CA GLN A 13 -10.83 6.83 -1.05
C GLN A 13 -11.55 5.87 -0.09
N GLY A 14 -12.44 5.01 -0.61
CA GLY A 14 -13.12 3.99 0.18
C GLY A 14 -12.16 2.98 0.83
N ILE A 15 -11.09 2.59 0.12
CA ILE A 15 -10.04 1.73 0.66
C ILE A 15 -9.33 2.43 1.83
N VAL A 16 -8.84 3.66 1.62
CA VAL A 16 -8.09 4.42 2.64
C VAL A 16 -8.94 4.70 3.89
N GLY A 17 -10.25 4.88 3.74
CA GLY A 17 -11.19 5.09 4.84
C GLY A 17 -11.71 3.81 5.52
N CYS A 18 -11.28 2.61 5.09
CA CYS A 18 -11.86 1.37 5.57
C CYS A 18 -11.41 1.02 7.00
N GLU A 19 -12.38 0.79 7.90
CA GLU A 19 -12.13 0.40 9.29
C GLU A 19 -12.75 -0.95 9.69
N ARG A 20 -13.23 -1.73 8.72
CA ARG A 20 -14.01 -2.96 8.96
C ARG A 20 -13.27 -4.08 9.72
N CYS A 21 -11.95 -4.01 9.82
CA CYS A 21 -11.11 -5.03 10.45
C CYS A 21 -10.37 -4.45 11.67
N PRO A 22 -11.00 -4.37 12.86
CA PRO A 22 -10.43 -3.69 14.03
C PRO A 22 -9.04 -4.17 14.41
N ARG A 23 -8.81 -5.50 14.41
CA ARG A 23 -7.50 -6.09 14.70
C ARG A 23 -6.39 -5.59 13.76
N LEU A 24 -6.69 -5.45 12.46
CA LEU A 24 -5.72 -4.98 11.48
C LEU A 24 -5.50 -3.47 11.60
N ARG A 25 -6.56 -2.68 11.83
CA ARG A 25 -6.45 -1.24 12.05
C ARG A 25 -5.59 -0.93 13.28
N GLN A 26 -5.84 -1.63 14.37
CA GLN A 26 -5.03 -1.52 15.59
C GLN A 26 -3.57 -1.90 15.31
N HIS A 27 -3.32 -3.05 14.67
CA HIS A 27 -1.96 -3.48 14.35
C HIS A 27 -1.20 -2.47 13.48
N CYS A 28 -1.80 -1.99 12.38
CA CYS A 28 -1.19 -1.00 11.50
C CYS A 28 -0.88 0.31 12.23
N GLY A 29 -1.80 0.77 13.09
CA GLY A 29 -1.64 1.98 13.90
C GLY A 29 -0.54 1.83 14.94
N LEU A 30 -0.49 0.72 15.67
CA LEU A 30 0.58 0.45 16.65
C LEU A 30 1.96 0.45 15.99
N VAL A 31 2.10 -0.24 14.85
CA VAL A 31 3.36 -0.26 14.10
C VAL A 31 3.78 1.14 13.63
N ALA A 32 2.82 2.00 13.27
CA ALA A 32 3.09 3.37 12.85
C ALA A 32 3.54 4.29 14.00
N VAL A 33 3.16 3.97 15.24
CA VAL A 33 3.57 4.69 16.45
C VAL A 33 4.89 4.15 17.01
N GLU A 34 4.99 2.84 17.21
CA GLU A 34 6.18 2.21 17.82
C GLU A 34 7.39 2.33 16.91
N LYS A 35 7.18 2.07 15.61
CA LYS A 35 8.19 2.07 14.54
C LYS A 35 9.38 1.14 14.84
N ARG A 36 10.06 0.70 13.78
CA ARG A 36 11.37 0.04 13.94
C ARG A 36 12.43 1.11 14.16
N ARG A 37 13.44 0.87 15.01
CA ARG A 37 14.58 1.80 15.23
C ARG A 37 15.20 2.36 13.95
N ALA A 38 15.34 1.53 12.91
CA ALA A 38 15.88 1.95 11.61
C ALA A 38 15.00 2.99 10.87
N PHE A 39 13.76 3.18 11.31
CA PHE A 39 12.74 4.04 10.71
C PHE A 39 12.09 4.96 11.75
N ALA A 40 12.70 5.16 12.92
CA ALA A 40 12.10 5.89 14.04
C ALA A 40 11.69 7.33 13.65
N GLU A 41 12.56 8.00 12.90
CA GLU A 41 12.38 9.38 12.43
C GLU A 41 11.48 9.50 11.19
N LEU A 42 11.00 8.39 10.63
CA LEU A 42 10.17 8.42 9.42
C LEU A 42 8.69 8.49 9.78
N ASP A 43 7.93 9.27 9.02
CA ASP A 43 6.48 9.23 9.08
C ASP A 43 5.95 7.94 8.45
N TYR A 44 4.96 7.35 9.12
CA TYR A 44 4.31 6.13 8.68
C TYR A 44 2.92 6.43 8.14
N TRP A 45 2.56 5.74 7.06
CA TRP A 45 1.20 5.78 6.51
C TRP A 45 0.15 5.26 7.51
N GLY A 46 0.35 4.08 8.11
CA GLY A 46 -0.51 3.53 9.18
C GLY A 46 -1.99 3.25 8.79
N ARG A 47 -2.34 3.41 7.52
CA ARG A 47 -3.71 3.32 6.99
C ARG A 47 -3.81 2.20 5.96
N PRO A 48 -5.03 1.78 5.54
CA PRO A 48 -5.16 0.85 4.43
C PRO A 48 -4.45 1.44 3.20
N VAL A 49 -3.75 0.60 2.45
CA VAL A 49 -2.89 1.04 1.36
C VAL A 49 -3.72 1.05 0.07
N PRO A 50 -3.82 2.18 -0.64
CA PRO A 50 -4.54 2.24 -1.91
C PRO A 50 -3.81 1.43 -2.99
N ASN A 51 -4.52 1.09 -4.06
CA ASN A 51 -3.90 0.46 -5.22
C ASN A 51 -2.83 1.38 -5.84
N PHE A 52 -1.84 0.80 -6.51
CA PHE A 52 -0.80 1.55 -7.22
C PHE A 52 -0.72 1.11 -8.68
N GLY A 53 -0.70 2.09 -9.59
CA GLY A 53 -0.69 1.86 -11.04
C GLY A 53 -1.51 2.91 -11.78
N GLN A 54 -1.69 2.71 -13.08
CA GLN A 54 -2.49 3.58 -13.94
C GLN A 54 -3.52 2.74 -14.71
N PRO A 55 -4.82 2.90 -14.42
CA PRO A 55 -5.86 2.34 -15.28
C PRO A 55 -5.90 3.05 -16.65
N PRO A 56 -6.23 2.34 -17.75
CA PRO A 56 -6.37 0.88 -17.83
C PRO A 56 -5.01 0.18 -17.85
N ALA A 57 -4.82 -0.83 -17.01
CA ALA A 57 -3.63 -1.67 -17.01
C ALA A 57 -3.96 -3.05 -17.60
N GLY A 58 -3.07 -3.59 -18.45
CA GLY A 58 -3.22 -4.93 -19.02
C GLY A 58 -2.81 -6.07 -18.08
N LEU A 59 -2.22 -5.76 -16.93
CA LEU A 59 -1.73 -6.70 -15.93
C LEU A 59 -2.08 -6.22 -14.52
N VAL A 60 -2.55 -7.14 -13.67
CA VAL A 60 -2.80 -6.89 -12.24
C VAL A 60 -1.94 -7.84 -11.42
N ILE A 61 -1.20 -7.28 -10.45
CA ILE A 61 -0.39 -8.03 -9.50
C ILE A 61 -1.06 -7.96 -8.13
N VAL A 62 -1.46 -9.10 -7.60
CA VAL A 62 -2.12 -9.22 -6.29
C VAL A 62 -1.15 -9.83 -5.29
N GLY A 63 -0.82 -9.07 -4.25
CA GLY A 63 -0.03 -9.54 -3.12
C GLY A 63 -0.91 -10.07 -1.98
N LEU A 64 -0.28 -10.63 -0.95
CA LEU A 64 -0.99 -11.16 0.22
C LEU A 64 -1.50 -10.03 1.15
N ALA A 65 -0.58 -9.19 1.64
CA ALA A 65 -0.88 -8.09 2.56
C ALA A 65 0.26 -7.05 2.60
N PRO A 66 0.00 -5.79 2.99
CA PRO A 66 1.05 -4.81 3.25
C PRO A 66 2.02 -5.24 4.35
N ALA A 67 3.32 -5.14 4.12
CA ALA A 67 4.31 -5.35 5.16
C ALA A 67 4.27 -4.22 6.20
N ALA A 68 4.48 -4.58 7.47
CA ALA A 68 4.47 -3.68 8.63
C ALA A 68 5.38 -2.44 8.46
N HIS A 69 6.56 -2.60 7.85
CA HIS A 69 7.52 -1.52 7.61
C HIS A 69 7.80 -1.24 6.12
N GLY A 70 7.04 -1.87 5.24
CA GLY A 70 7.03 -1.60 3.80
C GLY A 70 5.88 -0.67 3.46
N ALA A 71 4.85 -1.21 2.81
CA ALA A 71 3.67 -0.45 2.40
C ALA A 71 2.89 0.21 3.56
N ASN A 72 2.89 -0.36 4.77
CA ASN A 72 2.27 0.30 5.94
C ASN A 72 3.07 1.54 6.42
N ARG A 73 4.35 1.63 6.07
CA ARG A 73 5.17 2.83 6.26
C ARG A 73 5.04 3.80 5.10
N THR A 74 5.19 3.31 3.87
CA THR A 74 5.33 4.15 2.67
C THR A 74 4.01 4.57 2.04
N GLY A 75 2.90 3.89 2.36
CA GLY A 75 1.59 4.14 1.75
C GLY A 75 1.47 3.70 0.30
N ARG A 76 2.46 2.96 -0.22
CA ARG A 76 2.49 2.46 -1.60
C ARG A 76 2.70 0.95 -1.62
N MET A 77 1.87 0.25 -2.40
CA MET A 77 1.99 -1.20 -2.59
C MET A 77 3.42 -1.59 -2.97
N PHE A 78 3.90 -2.69 -2.38
CA PHE A 78 5.22 -3.27 -2.65
C PHE A 78 6.39 -2.27 -2.55
N THR A 79 6.35 -1.29 -1.63
CA THR A 79 7.41 -0.28 -1.52
C THR A 79 7.98 -0.21 -0.11
N GLY A 80 9.32 -0.20 0.00
CA GLY A 80 10.02 0.01 1.27
C GLY A 80 10.37 -1.25 2.05
N ASP A 81 10.31 -2.42 1.40
CA ASP A 81 10.77 -3.71 1.92
C ASP A 81 11.42 -4.56 0.79
N ARG A 82 12.01 -5.70 1.15
CA ARG A 82 12.75 -6.57 0.22
C ARG A 82 11.89 -7.17 -0.90
N SER A 83 10.60 -7.41 -0.63
CA SER A 83 9.68 -7.97 -1.64
C SER A 83 9.41 -6.96 -2.74
N GLY A 84 9.28 -5.69 -2.36
CA GLY A 84 9.20 -4.56 -3.27
C GLY A 84 10.44 -4.40 -4.13
N ASP A 85 11.62 -4.43 -3.51
CA ASP A 85 12.90 -4.30 -4.20
C ASP A 85 13.10 -5.39 -5.25
N TRP A 86 12.65 -6.62 -4.96
CA TRP A 86 12.69 -7.71 -5.93
C TRP A 86 11.67 -7.50 -7.05
N LEU A 87 10.41 -7.21 -6.69
CA LEU A 87 9.32 -7.06 -7.66
C LEU A 87 9.60 -5.94 -8.66
N TYR A 88 9.95 -4.74 -8.19
CA TYR A 88 10.17 -3.60 -9.09
C TYR A 88 11.39 -3.79 -9.99
N ARG A 89 12.45 -4.46 -9.52
CA ARG A 89 13.58 -4.84 -10.40
C ARG A 89 13.16 -5.85 -11.47
N ALA A 90 12.34 -6.83 -11.12
CA ALA A 90 11.83 -7.81 -12.07
C ALA A 90 10.93 -7.17 -13.13
N LEU A 91 10.01 -6.28 -12.71
CA LEU A 91 9.14 -5.54 -13.62
C LEU A 91 9.95 -4.65 -14.56
N HIS A 92 10.87 -3.84 -14.03
CA HIS A 92 11.73 -2.99 -14.88
C HIS A 92 12.55 -3.81 -15.91
N ARG A 93 12.96 -5.03 -15.56
CA ARG A 93 13.66 -5.93 -16.50
C ARG A 93 12.72 -6.49 -17.58
N ALA A 94 11.43 -6.62 -17.29
CA ALA A 94 10.43 -7.18 -18.19
C ALA A 94 9.83 -6.14 -19.16
N GLY A 95 9.94 -4.84 -18.85
CA GLY A 95 9.38 -3.73 -19.63
C GLY A 95 8.13 -3.14 -18.98
#